data_AF-A0A2P9HKY9-F1
#
_entry.id   AF-A0A2P9HKY9-F1
#
_cell.length_a   1.000
_cell.length_b   1.000
_cell.length_c   1.000
_cell.angle_alpha   90.00
_cell.angle_beta   90.00
_cell.angle_gamma   90.00
#
_symmetry.space_group_name_H-M   'P 1'
#
loop_
_entity.id
_entity.type
_entity.pdbx_description
1 polymer ?
#
loop_
_entity_poly.entity_id
_entity_poly.type
_entity_poly.pdbx_seq_one_letter_code
_entity_poly.pdbx_strand_id
1 'polypeptide(L)' 'MLEAVPYQVHTILTDNGIQFAEQPRNRNTIYSRPMRFDMICEVSGIEHRLTKPNHPWTNGRSNG' A
#
# COMPACT_ATOMS: atom_id res chain seq x y z
N MET A 1 -26.22 17.87 11.35
CA MET A 1 -24.78 18.20 11.45
C MET A 1 -24.04 16.89 11.45
N LEU A 2 -23.24 16.58 10.43
CA LEU A 2 -22.42 15.37 10.39
C LEU A 2 -21.13 15.68 11.15
N GLU A 3 -21.00 15.14 12.36
CA GLU A 3 -19.75 15.18 13.13
C GLU A 3 -18.69 14.38 12.36
N ALA A 4 -17.61 15.04 11.96
CA ALA A 4 -16.44 14.36 11.42
C ALA A 4 -15.85 13.50 12.54
N VAL A 5 -15.99 12.19 12.42
CA VAL A 5 -15.45 11.24 13.38
C VAL A 5 -13.92 11.37 13.38
N PRO A 6 -13.24 11.42 14.56
CA PRO A 6 -11.82 11.71 14.66
C PRO A 6 -10.96 10.47 14.36
N TYR A 7 -11.26 9.75 13.28
CA TYR A 7 -10.45 8.61 12.89
C TYR A 7 -9.20 9.10 12.15
N GLN A 8 -8.05 8.91 12.77
CA GLN A 8 -6.77 9.05 12.09
C GLN A 8 -6.43 7.72 11.42
N VAL A 9 -6.22 7.76 10.10
CA VAL A 9 -5.72 6.59 9.37
C VAL A 9 -4.29 6.36 9.82
N HIS A 10 -4.04 5.24 10.51
CA HIS A 10 -2.71 4.86 10.96
C HIS A 10 -2.07 3.79 10.07
N THR A 11 -2.87 3.05 9.29
CA THR A 11 -2.38 2.00 8.39
C THR A 11 -3.18 1.95 7.10
N ILE A 12 -2.51 1.79 5.97
CA ILE A 12 -3.10 1.51 4.66
C ILE A 12 -2.67 0.10 4.21
N LEU A 13 -3.64 -0.68 3.72
CA LEU A 13 -3.43 -2.02 3.20
C LEU A 13 -3.66 -2.02 1.67
N THR A 14 -2.64 -2.37 0.88
CA THR A 14 -2.73 -2.43 -0.59
C THR A 14 -2.45 -3.83 -1.14
N ASP A 15 -2.77 -4.07 -2.40
CA ASP A 15 -2.36 -5.29 -3.08
C ASP A 15 -0.87 -5.27 -3.45
N ASN A 16 -0.34 -6.40 -3.92
CA ASN A 16 1.05 -6.50 -4.37
C ASN A 16 1.22 -6.02 -5.84
N GLY A 17 0.34 -5.13 -6.32
CA GLY A 17 0.40 -4.59 -7.66
C GLY A 17 1.66 -3.75 -7.88
N ILE A 18 2.07 -3.61 -9.15
CA ILE A 18 3.28 -2.87 -9.54
C ILE A 18 3.29 -1.40 -9.10
N GLN A 19 2.14 -0.85 -8.74
CA GLN A 19 1.99 0.52 -8.22
C GLN A 19 2.39 0.65 -6.75
N PHE A 20 2.26 -0.43 -5.96
CA PHE A 20 2.41 -0.43 -4.51
C PHE A 20 3.54 -1.34 -4.02
N ALA A 21 3.98 -2.29 -4.84
CA ALA A 21 5.06 -3.21 -4.51
C ALA A 21 6.12 -3.23 -5.62
N GLU A 22 7.39 -3.32 -5.22
CA GLU A 22 8.46 -3.61 -6.16
C GLU A 22 8.24 -4.97 -6.82
N GLN A 23 8.58 -5.04 -8.12
CA GLN A 23 8.56 -6.32 -8.81
C GLN A 23 9.56 -7.28 -8.16
N PRO A 24 9.20 -8.57 -7.96
CA PRO A 24 10.08 -9.54 -7.31
C PRO A 24 11.48 -9.63 -7.93
N ARG A 25 11.58 -9.42 -9.25
CA ARG A 25 12.85 -9.42 -10.00
C ARG A 25 13.83 -8.32 -9.62
N ASN A 26 13.34 -7.21 -9.06
CA ASN A 26 14.15 -6.05 -8.68
C ASN A 26 14.47 -6.04 -7.18
N ARG A 27 13.79 -6.88 -6.39
CA ARG A 27 13.94 -6.94 -4.94
C ARG A 27 15.35 -7.38 -4.55
N ASN A 28 15.95 -6.69 -3.57
CA ASN A 28 17.32 -6.94 -3.10
C ASN A 28 18.42 -6.73 -4.17
N THR A 29 18.13 -5.99 -5.22
CA THR A 29 19.12 -5.59 -6.23
C THR A 29 19.51 -4.13 -6.05
N ILE A 30 20.53 -3.66 -6.79
CA ILE A 30 20.90 -2.24 -6.86
C ILE A 30 19.76 -1.34 -7.41
N TYR A 31 18.76 -1.94 -8.05
CA TYR A 31 17.60 -1.25 -8.58
C TYR A 31 16.44 -1.18 -7.58
N SER A 32 16.60 -1.78 -6.38
CA SER A 32 15.60 -1.71 -5.33
C SER A 32 15.51 -0.28 -4.81
N ARG A 33 14.33 0.33 -4.93
CA ARG A 33 14.08 1.71 -4.50
C ARG A 33 12.78 1.77 -3.71
N PRO A 34 12.70 2.62 -2.66
CA PRO A 34 11.43 2.85 -1.98
C PRO A 34 10.37 3.31 -2.99
N MET A 35 9.17 2.75 -2.93
CA MET A 35 8.09 3.15 -3.83
C MET A 35 7.63 4.56 -3.45
N ARG A 36 7.18 5.36 -4.43
CA ARG A 36 6.67 6.72 -4.12
C ARG A 36 5.55 6.71 -3.09
N PHE A 37 4.73 5.67 -3.11
CA PHE A 37 3.65 5.50 -2.14
C PHE A 37 4.18 5.28 -0.72
N ASP A 38 5.22 4.46 -0.56
CA ASP A 38 5.89 4.25 0.73
C ASP A 38 6.41 5.57 1.32
N MET A 39 7.05 6.41 0.49
CA MET A 39 7.58 7.71 0.92
C MET A 39 6.46 8.65 1.40
N ILE A 40 5.32 8.67 0.71
CA ILE A 40 4.18 9.52 1.09
C ILE A 40 3.60 9.03 2.42
N CYS A 41 3.45 7.71 2.58
CA CYS A 41 2.96 7.11 3.83
C CYS A 41 3.91 7.42 5.00
N GLU A 42 5.23 7.31 4.80
CA GLU A 42 6.24 7.63 5.81
C GLU A 42 6.16 9.09 6.26
N VAL A 43 6.13 10.05 5.31
CA VAL A 43 6.00 11.49 5.63
C VAL A 43 4.67 11.81 6.32
N SER A 44 3.63 11.04 6.01
CA SER A 44 2.30 11.21 6.62
C SER A 44 2.14 10.51 7.96
N GLY A 45 3.14 9.75 8.42
CA GLY A 45 3.06 8.94 9.65
C GLY A 45 2.07 7.78 9.54
N ILE A 46 1.82 7.29 8.33
CA ILE A 46 0.89 6.20 8.04
C ILE A 46 1.71 4.94 7.73
N GLU A 47 1.39 3.84 8.40
CA GLU A 47 2.00 2.56 8.10
C GLU A 47 1.45 1.99 6.79
N HIS A 48 2.33 1.66 5.84
CA HIS A 48 1.93 0.96 4.62
C HIS A 48 2.18 -0.55 4.76
N ARG A 49 1.15 -1.36 4.51
CA ARG A 49 1.24 -2.83 4.50
C ARG A 49 0.73 -3.38 3.17
N LEU A 50 1.40 -4.42 2.69
CA LEU A 50 0.91 -5.22 1.56
C LEU A 50 0.03 -6.36 2.07
N THR A 51 -1.05 -6.65 1.35
CA THR A 51 -1.87 -7.85 1.58
C THR A 51 -1.04 -9.11 1.37
N LYS A 52 -1.38 -10.18 2.09
CA LYS A 52 -0.78 -11.48 1.82
C LYS A 52 -1.19 -11.94 0.41
N PRO A 53 -0.24 -12.38 -0.44
CA PRO A 53 -0.60 -12.99 -1.71
C PRO A 53 -1.54 -14.18 -1.45
N ASN A 54 -2.60 -14.28 -2.25
CA ASN A 54 -3.68 -15.27 -2.14
C ASN A 54 -4.72 -15.03 -1.02
N HIS A 55 -4.97 -13.79 -0.58
CA HIS A 55 -6.18 -13.51 0.19
C HIS A 55 -7.36 -13.19 -0.77
N PRO A 56 -8.36 -14.09 -0.93
CA PRO A 56 -9.42 -13.94 -1.94
C PRO A 56 -10.43 -12.80 -1.69
N TRP A 57 -10.25 -12.00 -0.65
CA TRP A 57 -11.26 -11.05 -0.16
C TRP A 57 -10.82 -9.58 -0.18
N THR A 58 -9.57 -9.27 -0.54
CA THR A 58 -9.08 -7.86 -0.59
C THR A 58 -8.80 -7.34 -1.99
N ASN A 59 -8.79 -8.19 -3.03
CA ASN A 59 -8.66 -7.74 -4.42
C ASN A 59 -10.06 -7.38 -4.93
N GLY A 60 -10.59 -6.26 -4.44
CA GLY A 60 -11.81 -5.67 -4.97
C GLY A 60 -11.73 -5.57 -6.48
N ARG A 61 -12.78 -6.01 -7.16
CA ARG A 61 -13.00 -5.98 -8.61
C ARG A 61 -12.42 -4.70 -9.26
N SER A 62 -11.23 -4.79 -9.85
CA SER A 62 -10.75 -3.78 -10.78
C SER A 62 -11.44 -4.03 -12.13
N ASN A 63 -12.52 -3.30 -12.37
CA ASN A 63 -13.15 -3.21 -13.68
C ASN A 63 -12.48 -2.06 -14.45
N GLY A 64 -11.99 -2.32 -15.65
CA GLY A 64 -11.32 -1.36 -16.54
C GLY A 64 -10.28 -2.02 -17.42
#